data_AF-K9VHZ6-F1
#
_entry.id   AF-K9VHZ6-F1
#
_cell.length_a   1.000
_cell.length_b   1.000
_cell.length_c   1.000
_cell.angle_alpha   90.00
_cell.angle_beta   90.00
_cell.angle_gamma   90.00
#
_symmetry.space_group_name_H-M   'P 1'
#
loop_
_entity.id
_entity.type
_entity.pdbx_description
1 polymer ?
#
loop_
_entity_poly.entity_id
_entity_poly.type
_entity_poly.pdbx_seq_one_letter_code
_entity_poly.pdbx_strand_id
1 'polypeptide(L)'
;MSLNPEQLKKHCEAILQSRRIKNKIVVLCEGPISDIEGRRSPQAYKKMEEMPDANFYKACVPRWWREKLPQFFNCGDRKDVLDTYSTLSILHEKDTSNSYLDPDRLFAMIDLDLQLQTIDNYIFTDTESIFRNLYEKSQVKEQNAAQHRIWITGLIHKEAYFLTPQLQPIFDNCCNDPIYQGNPAVLANIYLDMAHAICSDLDLQNNLQRAFDRISYCSGLDCTEVQAFQASWKERFQNAVDETHKNQSIAVLLTIKKAKDYWHQIKPFGDFSREDWVFREQLSLEIGRFYSEQSSDVKSHIPFFFKILYEFV
;
A
#
# COMPACT_ATOMS: atom_id res chain seq x y z
N MET A 1 0.47 -2.46 -17.09
CA MET A 1 0.00 -3.22 -18.26
C MET A 1 -1.01 -4.18 -17.72
N SER A 2 -2.29 -3.98 -18.04
CA SER A 2 -3.35 -4.83 -17.52
C SER A 2 -3.35 -6.19 -18.20
N LEU A 3 -3.68 -7.25 -17.46
CA LEU A 3 -3.75 -8.61 -17.97
C LEU A 3 -4.90 -8.73 -18.98
N ASN A 4 -4.61 -9.31 -20.14
CA ASN A 4 -5.69 -9.75 -21.02
C ASN A 4 -6.42 -10.97 -20.41
N PRO A 5 -7.63 -11.31 -20.89
CA PRO A 5 -8.43 -12.39 -20.31
C PRO A 5 -7.73 -13.77 -20.25
N GLU A 6 -6.90 -14.09 -21.24
CA GLU A 6 -6.15 -15.36 -21.26
C GLU A 6 -5.02 -15.36 -20.24
N GLN A 7 -4.30 -14.24 -20.11
CA GLN A 7 -3.24 -14.07 -19.12
C GLN A 7 -3.80 -14.11 -17.71
N LEU A 8 -4.93 -13.43 -17.46
CA LEU A 8 -5.65 -13.46 -16.20
C LEU A 8 -6.08 -14.87 -15.81
N LYS A 9 -6.70 -15.61 -16.73
CA LYS A 9 -7.10 -16.99 -16.49
C LYS A 9 -5.90 -17.88 -16.13
N LYS A 10 -4.81 -17.80 -16.91
CA LYS A 10 -3.57 -18.57 -16.64
C LYS A 10 -2.96 -18.21 -15.28
N HIS A 11 -2.97 -16.93 -14.93
CA HIS A 11 -2.48 -16.46 -13.63
C HIS A 11 -3.31 -17.03 -12.48
N CYS A 12 -4.64 -16.97 -12.59
CA CYS A 12 -5.55 -17.54 -11.60
C CYS A 12 -5.39 -19.06 -11.46
N GLU A 13 -5.34 -19.80 -12.57
CA GLU A 13 -5.12 -21.26 -12.56
C GLU A 13 -3.81 -21.64 -11.86
N ALA A 14 -2.73 -20.87 -12.10
CA ALA A 14 -1.44 -21.08 -11.45
C ALA A 14 -1.51 -20.86 -9.93
N ILE A 15 -2.28 -19.86 -9.46
CA ILE A 15 -2.52 -19.62 -8.03
C ILE A 15 -3.33 -20.77 -7.42
N LEU A 16 -4.47 -21.14 -8.01
CA LEU A 16 -5.38 -22.18 -7.50
C LEU A 16 -4.69 -23.54 -7.34
N GLN A 17 -3.80 -23.89 -8.26
CA GLN A 17 -3.06 -25.16 -8.26
C GLN A 17 -1.76 -25.10 -7.43
N SER A 18 -1.40 -23.94 -6.87
CA SER A 18 -0.19 -23.79 -6.07
C SER A 18 -0.34 -24.49 -4.72
N ARG A 19 0.41 -25.57 -4.49
CA ARG A 19 0.47 -26.23 -3.16
C ARG A 19 0.88 -25.30 -2.03
N ARG A 20 1.50 -24.15 -2.34
CA ARG A 20 1.92 -23.15 -1.34
C ARG A 20 0.75 -22.48 -0.62
N ILE A 21 -0.41 -22.39 -1.27
CA ILE A 21 -1.60 -21.73 -0.70
C ILE A 21 -2.49 -22.68 0.11
N LYS A 22 -2.21 -23.99 0.08
CA LYS A 22 -2.99 -24.99 0.82
C LYS A 22 -3.01 -24.67 2.32
N ASN A 23 -4.21 -24.48 2.87
CA ASN A 23 -4.44 -24.13 4.29
C ASN A 23 -3.74 -22.84 4.73
N LYS A 24 -3.54 -21.88 3.82
CA LYS A 24 -2.92 -20.59 4.10
C LYS A 24 -3.81 -19.44 3.63
N ILE A 25 -3.56 -18.28 4.23
CA ILE A 25 -4.12 -17.01 3.75
C ILE A 25 -3.43 -16.61 2.45
N VAL A 26 -4.21 -16.18 1.47
CA VAL A 26 -3.74 -15.67 0.18
C VAL A 26 -4.01 -14.17 0.15
N VAL A 27 -2.98 -13.37 -0.14
CA VAL A 27 -3.11 -11.91 -0.27
C VAL A 27 -2.65 -11.51 -1.68
N LEU A 28 -3.57 -10.96 -2.46
CA LEU A 28 -3.28 -10.38 -3.77
C LEU A 28 -2.81 -8.94 -3.60
N CYS A 29 -1.73 -8.56 -4.28
CA CYS A 29 -1.14 -7.23 -4.19
C CYS A 29 -0.91 -6.66 -5.58
N GLU A 30 -0.89 -5.32 -5.67
CA GLU A 30 -0.36 -4.65 -6.86
C GLU A 30 1.12 -5.00 -7.05
N GLY A 31 1.63 -4.77 -8.26
CA GLY A 31 3.01 -5.06 -8.61
C GLY A 31 3.13 -5.90 -9.87
N PRO A 32 4.29 -5.88 -10.52
CA PRO A 32 4.48 -6.52 -11.81
C PRO A 32 4.32 -8.04 -11.70
N ILE A 33 3.66 -8.60 -12.72
CA ILE A 33 3.58 -10.04 -12.91
C ILE A 33 4.79 -10.45 -13.72
N SER A 34 5.67 -11.25 -13.13
CA SER A 34 6.83 -11.77 -13.84
C SER A 34 6.36 -12.53 -15.10
N ASP A 35 6.94 -12.24 -16.27
CA ASP A 35 6.44 -12.70 -17.58
C ASP A 35 5.92 -14.14 -17.58
N ILE A 36 4.68 -14.33 -18.03
CA ILE A 36 4.03 -15.64 -18.25
C ILE A 36 4.59 -16.28 -19.54
N GLU A 37 5.84 -15.99 -19.91
CA GLU A 37 6.51 -16.60 -21.07
C GLU A 37 7.21 -17.89 -20.64
N GLY A 38 6.59 -19.02 -20.99
CA GLY A 38 7.24 -20.33 -21.08
C GLY A 38 7.56 -21.01 -19.74
N ARG A 39 6.74 -22.02 -19.38
CA ARG A 39 6.97 -23.05 -18.34
C ARG A 39 7.89 -22.64 -17.18
N ARG A 40 7.28 -22.15 -16.10
CA ARG A 40 8.02 -21.76 -14.89
C ARG A 40 7.87 -22.82 -13.80
N SER A 41 8.99 -23.47 -13.47
CA SER A 41 9.12 -24.40 -12.36
C SER A 41 8.93 -23.68 -11.00
N PRO A 42 8.71 -24.41 -9.88
CA PRO A 42 8.62 -23.82 -8.54
C PRO A 42 9.83 -22.95 -8.13
N GLN A 43 10.95 -23.05 -8.85
CA GLN A 43 12.15 -22.23 -8.65
C GLN A 43 12.04 -20.84 -9.27
N ALA A 44 11.21 -20.64 -10.30
CA ALA A 44 10.92 -19.32 -10.85
C ALA A 44 10.20 -18.41 -9.84
N TYR A 45 9.38 -19.01 -8.96
CA TYR A 45 8.80 -18.31 -7.80
C TYR A 45 9.84 -17.83 -6.77
N LYS A 46 11.08 -18.33 -6.82
CA LYS A 46 12.19 -17.84 -5.98
C LYS A 46 12.89 -16.63 -6.62
N LYS A 47 12.80 -16.50 -7.94
CA LYS A 47 13.18 -15.28 -8.69
C LYS A 47 12.06 -14.23 -8.77
N MET A 48 10.85 -14.56 -8.30
CA MET A 48 9.78 -13.57 -8.04
C MET A 48 10.11 -12.62 -6.88
N GLU A 49 11.22 -12.85 -6.17
CA GLU A 49 11.71 -11.99 -5.08
C GLU A 49 12.39 -10.70 -5.57
N GLU A 50 12.39 -10.41 -6.88
CA GLU A 50 12.79 -9.13 -7.47
C GLU A 50 11.54 -8.37 -7.97
N MET A 51 10.78 -7.66 -7.08
CA MET A 51 9.81 -6.55 -7.34
C MET A 51 8.70 -6.37 -6.24
N PRO A 52 8.14 -5.15 -6.05
CA PRO A 52 8.29 -4.35 -4.82
C PRO A 52 7.18 -4.40 -3.75
N ASP A 53 5.99 -4.92 -4.04
CA ASP A 53 4.82 -4.79 -3.14
C ASP A 53 4.64 -6.02 -2.25
N ALA A 54 4.50 -7.22 -2.84
CA ALA A 54 4.44 -8.46 -2.07
C ALA A 54 5.65 -8.63 -1.13
N ASN A 55 6.85 -8.21 -1.56
CA ASN A 55 8.05 -8.22 -0.70
C ASN A 55 7.91 -7.29 0.49
N PHE A 56 7.42 -6.07 0.28
CA PHE A 56 7.16 -5.13 1.36
C PHE A 56 6.13 -5.69 2.34
N TYR A 57 4.96 -6.13 1.86
CA TYR A 57 3.92 -6.68 2.74
C TYR A 57 4.37 -7.97 3.45
N LYS A 58 5.18 -8.82 2.80
CA LYS A 58 5.81 -9.98 3.44
C LYS A 58 6.76 -9.56 4.56
N ALA A 59 7.52 -8.48 4.38
CA ALA A 59 8.40 -7.93 5.43
C ALA A 59 7.60 -7.33 6.60
N CYS A 60 6.37 -6.89 6.37
CA CYS A 60 5.44 -6.37 7.38
C CYS A 60 4.74 -7.46 8.22
N VAL A 61 4.85 -8.74 7.86
CA VAL A 61 4.23 -9.83 8.63
C VAL A 61 4.77 -9.82 10.07
N PRO A 62 3.91 -9.75 11.10
CA PRO A 62 4.37 -9.62 12.48
C PRO A 62 5.29 -10.77 12.90
N ARG A 63 6.38 -10.46 13.62
CA ARG A 63 7.41 -11.44 13.99
C ARG A 63 6.92 -12.57 14.90
N TRP A 64 5.83 -12.35 15.63
CA TRP A 64 5.21 -13.37 16.47
C TRP A 64 4.40 -14.39 15.65
N TRP A 65 4.01 -14.07 14.41
CA TRP A 65 3.32 -14.98 13.52
C TRP A 65 4.34 -15.92 12.88
N ARG A 66 4.41 -17.17 13.36
CA ARG A 66 5.44 -18.15 12.96
C ARG A 66 4.96 -19.26 12.04
N GLU A 67 3.66 -19.57 12.07
CA GLU A 67 3.07 -20.70 11.35
C GLU A 67 1.99 -20.25 10.36
N LYS A 68 1.77 -21.01 9.29
CA LYS A 68 0.76 -20.70 8.26
C LYS A 68 0.83 -19.25 7.71
N LEU A 69 2.05 -18.74 7.54
CA LEU A 69 2.27 -17.37 7.06
C LEU A 69 1.50 -17.08 5.76
N PRO A 70 0.90 -15.88 5.61
CA PRO A 70 0.22 -15.49 4.39
C PRO A 70 1.10 -15.67 3.13
N GLN A 71 0.47 -16.01 2.01
CA GLN A 71 1.12 -16.09 0.71
C GLN A 71 0.70 -14.89 -0.12
N PHE A 72 1.69 -14.11 -0.55
CA PHE A 72 1.47 -12.91 -1.34
C PHE A 72 1.69 -13.18 -2.83
N PHE A 73 0.83 -12.63 -3.67
CA PHE A 73 0.95 -12.71 -5.13
C PHE A 73 0.81 -11.31 -5.72
N ASN A 74 1.76 -10.91 -6.57
CA ASN A 74 1.62 -9.72 -7.39
C ASN A 74 0.67 -10.02 -8.55
N CYS A 75 -0.27 -9.13 -8.81
CA CYS A 75 -1.32 -9.33 -9.80
C CYS A 75 -1.36 -8.25 -10.87
N GLY A 76 -0.42 -7.32 -10.95
CA GLY A 76 -0.42 -6.24 -11.95
C GLY A 76 -0.80 -4.91 -11.33
N ASP A 77 -1.63 -4.13 -12.03
CA ASP A 77 -2.19 -2.91 -11.46
C ASP A 77 -3.42 -3.20 -10.58
N ARG A 78 -3.96 -2.14 -9.96
CA ARG A 78 -5.18 -2.22 -9.14
C ARG A 78 -6.36 -2.92 -9.83
N LYS A 79 -6.57 -2.71 -11.13
CA LYS A 79 -7.65 -3.39 -11.86
C LYS A 79 -7.36 -4.88 -11.95
N ASP A 80 -6.12 -5.24 -12.26
CA ASP A 80 -5.73 -6.64 -12.36
C ASP A 80 -5.85 -7.39 -11.03
N VAL A 81 -5.56 -6.75 -9.89
CA VAL A 81 -5.79 -7.33 -8.56
C VAL A 81 -7.27 -7.66 -8.35
N LEU A 82 -8.16 -6.73 -8.67
CA LEU A 82 -9.61 -6.91 -8.53
C LEU A 82 -10.14 -7.98 -9.48
N ASP A 83 -9.72 -7.94 -10.75
CA ASP A 83 -10.10 -8.92 -11.75
C ASP A 83 -9.59 -10.33 -11.35
N THR A 84 -8.38 -10.41 -10.75
CA THR A 84 -7.83 -11.66 -10.22
C THR A 84 -8.63 -12.17 -9.03
N TYR A 85 -9.00 -11.29 -8.09
CA TYR A 85 -9.82 -11.65 -6.93
C TYR A 85 -11.16 -12.27 -7.36
N SER A 86 -11.88 -11.60 -8.26
CA SER A 86 -13.18 -12.07 -8.74
C SER A 86 -13.04 -13.33 -9.60
N THR A 87 -12.02 -13.42 -10.44
CA THR A 87 -11.78 -14.60 -11.29
C THR A 87 -11.38 -15.83 -10.48
N LEU A 88 -10.56 -15.68 -9.43
CA LEU A 88 -10.21 -16.78 -8.53
C LEU A 88 -11.45 -17.37 -7.85
N SER A 89 -12.35 -16.51 -7.37
CA SER A 89 -13.61 -16.92 -6.74
C SER A 89 -14.47 -17.72 -7.73
N ILE A 90 -14.68 -17.19 -8.94
CA ILE A 90 -15.47 -17.84 -10.00
C ILE A 90 -14.86 -19.19 -10.42
N LEU A 91 -13.54 -19.27 -10.57
CA LEU A 91 -12.86 -20.51 -10.98
C LEU A 91 -12.86 -21.55 -9.88
N HIS A 92 -12.69 -21.16 -8.62
CA HIS A 92 -12.79 -22.06 -7.47
C HIS A 92 -14.19 -22.67 -7.36
N GLU A 93 -15.25 -21.87 -7.49
CA GLU A 93 -16.64 -22.35 -7.43
C GLU A 93 -16.96 -23.36 -8.54
N LYS A 94 -16.34 -23.23 -9.71
CA LYS A 94 -16.53 -24.15 -10.84
C LYS A 94 -15.89 -25.53 -10.63
N ASP A 95 -14.78 -25.60 -9.91
CA ASP A 95 -14.07 -26.86 -9.62
C ASP A 95 -13.33 -26.79 -8.29
N THR A 96 -14.10 -26.97 -7.21
CA THR A 96 -13.56 -26.98 -5.83
C THR A 96 -12.60 -28.14 -5.59
N SER A 97 -12.68 -29.22 -6.38
CA SER A 97 -11.84 -30.41 -6.23
C SER A 97 -10.40 -30.20 -6.72
N ASN A 98 -10.20 -29.23 -7.61
CA ASN A 98 -8.91 -28.93 -8.23
C ASN A 98 -8.35 -27.57 -7.80
N SER A 99 -8.69 -27.13 -6.59
CA SER A 99 -8.26 -25.86 -6.02
C SER A 99 -7.74 -26.05 -4.59
N TYR A 100 -6.56 -25.49 -4.30
CA TYR A 100 -6.05 -25.40 -2.92
C TYR A 100 -6.51 -24.13 -2.19
N LEU A 101 -7.26 -23.27 -2.87
CA LEU A 101 -7.75 -22.01 -2.31
C LEU A 101 -8.89 -22.27 -1.32
N ASP A 102 -8.83 -21.60 -0.19
CA ASP A 102 -9.94 -21.41 0.73
C ASP A 102 -10.48 -19.99 0.50
N PRO A 103 -11.69 -19.81 -0.07
CA PRO A 103 -12.25 -18.50 -0.37
C PRO A 103 -12.36 -17.58 0.85
N ASP A 104 -12.61 -18.14 2.04
CA ASP A 104 -12.70 -17.36 3.29
C ASP A 104 -11.35 -16.75 3.70
N ARG A 105 -10.26 -17.30 3.16
CA ARG A 105 -8.87 -16.88 3.40
C ARG A 105 -8.25 -16.16 2.20
N LEU A 106 -9.05 -15.74 1.21
CA LEU A 106 -8.62 -14.91 0.09
C LEU A 106 -8.79 -13.43 0.42
N PHE A 107 -7.69 -12.67 0.32
CA PHE A 107 -7.67 -11.24 0.55
C PHE A 107 -6.97 -10.52 -0.61
N ALA A 108 -7.22 -9.22 -0.73
CA ALA A 108 -6.49 -8.31 -1.61
C ALA A 108 -6.06 -7.06 -0.83
N MET A 109 -4.92 -6.48 -1.17
CA MET A 109 -4.43 -5.18 -0.68
C MET A 109 -4.09 -4.31 -1.89
N ILE A 110 -4.82 -3.21 -2.06
CA ILE A 110 -4.68 -2.28 -3.19
C ILE A 110 -4.51 -0.83 -2.71
N ASP A 111 -3.90 -0.01 -3.56
CA ASP A 111 -3.75 1.40 -3.30
C ASP A 111 -5.09 2.15 -3.42
N LEU A 112 -5.27 3.15 -2.55
CA LEU A 112 -6.42 4.05 -2.57
C LEU A 112 -6.53 4.79 -3.90
N ASP A 113 -5.41 5.38 -4.32
CA ASP A 113 -5.27 6.31 -5.45
C ASP A 113 -6.27 7.49 -5.40
N LEU A 114 -6.09 8.46 -6.29
CA LEU A 114 -7.04 9.54 -6.48
C LEU A 114 -8.23 9.08 -7.30
N GLN A 115 -8.00 8.21 -8.28
CA GLN A 115 -9.00 7.74 -9.23
C GLN A 115 -9.86 6.63 -8.64
N LEU A 116 -11.16 6.68 -8.91
CA LEU A 116 -12.11 5.64 -8.54
C LEU A 116 -11.89 4.38 -9.39
N GLN A 117 -11.99 3.22 -8.78
CA GLN A 117 -12.01 1.93 -9.47
C GLN A 117 -13.26 1.16 -9.07
N THR A 118 -14.04 0.73 -10.05
CA THR A 118 -15.23 -0.11 -9.83
C THR A 118 -14.82 -1.53 -9.49
N ILE A 119 -15.64 -2.19 -8.68
CA ILE A 119 -15.42 -3.56 -8.20
C ILE A 119 -16.67 -4.38 -8.53
N ASP A 120 -16.48 -5.40 -9.35
CA ASP A 120 -17.55 -6.33 -9.73
C ASP A 120 -17.61 -7.51 -8.76
N ASN A 121 -18.83 -7.97 -8.45
CA ASN A 121 -19.10 -9.15 -7.62
C ASN A 121 -18.52 -9.07 -6.20
N TYR A 122 -18.62 -7.91 -5.56
CA TYR A 122 -18.22 -7.69 -4.18
C TYR A 122 -19.24 -6.84 -3.42
N ILE A 123 -19.22 -6.89 -2.09
CA ILE A 123 -20.19 -6.17 -1.24
C ILE A 123 -20.09 -4.64 -1.34
N PHE A 124 -18.97 -4.13 -1.86
CA PHE A 124 -18.77 -2.72 -2.18
C PHE A 124 -18.58 -2.56 -3.68
N THR A 125 -19.16 -1.50 -4.25
CA THR A 125 -19.18 -1.23 -5.69
C THR A 125 -17.90 -0.61 -6.22
N ASP A 126 -17.07 -0.03 -5.36
CA ASP A 126 -15.90 0.74 -5.74
C ASP A 126 -14.92 0.95 -4.57
N THR A 127 -13.72 1.41 -4.91
CA THR A 127 -12.63 1.63 -3.97
C THR A 127 -12.92 2.74 -2.95
N GLU A 128 -13.68 3.77 -3.31
CA GLU A 128 -14.00 4.86 -2.38
C GLU A 128 -14.99 4.39 -1.30
N SER A 129 -15.93 3.53 -1.67
CA SER A 129 -16.90 2.91 -0.75
C SER A 129 -16.21 2.01 0.27
N ILE A 130 -15.20 1.22 -0.15
CA ILE A 130 -14.36 0.47 0.79
C ILE A 130 -13.63 1.43 1.71
N PHE A 131 -12.97 2.47 1.19
CA PHE A 131 -12.21 3.42 2.00
C PHE A 131 -13.08 4.08 3.09
N ARG A 132 -14.25 4.61 2.73
CA ARG A 132 -15.19 5.27 3.67
C ARG A 132 -15.74 4.31 4.72
N ASN A 133 -15.89 3.04 4.37
CA ASN A 133 -16.34 2.01 5.31
C ASN A 133 -15.21 1.53 6.23
N LEU A 134 -13.99 1.36 5.71
CA LEU A 134 -12.84 0.81 6.43
C LEU A 134 -12.16 1.86 7.32
N TYR A 135 -12.21 3.15 6.96
CA TYR A 135 -11.48 4.20 7.66
C TYR A 135 -12.38 5.31 8.25
N GLU A 136 -11.96 5.85 9.40
CA GLU A 136 -12.46 7.08 10.02
C GLU A 136 -11.28 7.95 10.43
N LYS A 137 -11.23 9.22 10.00
CA LYS A 137 -10.19 10.18 10.45
C LYS A 137 -8.76 9.62 10.32
N SER A 138 -8.48 8.95 9.20
CA SER A 138 -7.21 8.25 8.94
C SER A 138 -6.85 7.16 9.95
N GLN A 139 -7.85 6.46 10.50
CA GLN A 139 -7.70 5.28 11.36
C GLN A 139 -8.64 4.17 10.89
N VAL A 140 -8.29 2.91 11.12
CA VAL A 140 -9.15 1.78 10.80
C VAL A 140 -10.37 1.76 11.72
N LYS A 141 -11.57 1.59 11.16
CA LYS A 141 -12.80 1.27 11.90
C LYS A 141 -12.81 -0.21 12.25
N GLU A 142 -12.30 -0.56 13.43
CA GLU A 142 -12.14 -1.95 13.89
C GLU A 142 -13.41 -2.80 13.72
N GLN A 143 -14.58 -2.25 14.08
CA GLN A 143 -15.88 -2.93 13.96
C GLN A 143 -16.26 -3.30 12.53
N ASN A 144 -15.69 -2.63 11.53
CA ASN A 144 -15.95 -2.88 10.12
C ASN A 144 -14.87 -3.78 9.49
N ALA A 145 -13.69 -3.89 10.09
CA ALA A 145 -12.51 -4.46 9.44
C ALA A 145 -12.67 -5.94 9.07
N ALA A 146 -13.33 -6.74 9.91
CA ALA A 146 -13.51 -8.18 9.70
C ALA A 146 -14.39 -8.53 8.47
N GLN A 147 -15.22 -7.60 7.98
CA GLN A 147 -16.07 -7.82 6.81
C GLN A 147 -15.33 -7.61 5.48
N HIS A 148 -14.12 -7.04 5.51
CA HIS A 148 -13.35 -6.73 4.31
C HIS A 148 -12.41 -7.89 3.94
N ARG A 149 -12.53 -8.37 2.70
CA ARG A 149 -11.55 -9.23 2.02
C ARG A 149 -10.66 -8.43 1.08
N ILE A 150 -11.21 -7.38 0.46
CA ILE A 150 -10.43 -6.39 -0.29
C ILE A 150 -10.15 -5.21 0.64
N TRP A 151 -8.87 -5.03 0.96
CA TRP A 151 -8.35 -3.92 1.75
C TRP A 151 -7.75 -2.86 0.83
N ILE A 152 -7.95 -1.61 1.22
CA ILE A 152 -7.39 -0.46 0.54
C ILE A 152 -6.43 0.23 1.50
N THR A 153 -5.33 0.78 1.00
CA THR A 153 -4.43 1.60 1.82
C THR A 153 -5.18 2.79 2.45
N GLY A 154 -4.95 3.07 3.74
CA GLY A 154 -5.49 4.28 4.38
C GLY A 154 -4.76 5.58 3.99
N LEU A 155 -3.61 5.46 3.33
CA LEU A 155 -2.89 6.56 2.66
C LEU A 155 -3.04 6.40 1.14
N ILE A 156 -2.63 7.41 0.36
CA ILE A 156 -2.93 7.46 -1.08
C ILE A 156 -2.38 6.27 -1.88
N HIS A 157 -1.22 5.73 -1.49
CA HIS A 157 -0.64 4.50 -2.01
C HIS A 157 0.43 3.96 -1.05
N LYS A 158 0.98 2.78 -1.32
CA LYS A 158 1.99 2.11 -0.50
C LYS A 158 3.20 3.00 -0.15
N GLU A 159 3.81 3.69 -1.11
CA GLU A 159 5.00 4.51 -0.82
C GLU A 159 4.71 5.70 0.12
N ALA A 160 3.45 6.09 0.31
CA ALA A 160 3.10 7.06 1.35
C ALA A 160 3.41 6.54 2.76
N TYR A 161 3.31 5.22 2.98
CA TYR A 161 3.76 4.60 4.23
C TYR A 161 5.27 4.74 4.42
N PHE A 162 6.06 4.73 3.34
CA PHE A 162 7.52 4.85 3.42
C PHE A 162 7.99 6.23 3.88
N LEU A 163 7.08 7.20 3.92
CA LEU A 163 7.32 8.57 4.36
C LEU A 163 6.48 8.91 5.60
N THR A 164 6.06 7.94 6.40
CA THR A 164 5.38 8.26 7.69
C THR A 164 6.38 8.81 8.72
N PRO A 165 5.97 9.74 9.61
CA PRO A 165 6.90 10.49 10.46
C PRO A 165 7.70 9.61 11.43
N GLN A 166 7.13 8.49 11.86
CA GLN A 166 7.78 7.52 12.74
C GLN A 166 9.00 6.84 12.11
N LEU A 167 9.15 6.96 10.79
CA LEU A 167 10.26 6.36 10.06
C LEU A 167 11.52 7.22 10.06
N GLN A 168 11.48 8.49 10.49
CA GLN A 168 12.68 9.35 10.48
C GLN A 168 13.91 8.67 11.11
N PRO A 169 13.81 7.95 12.25
CA PRO A 169 14.95 7.21 12.80
C PRO A 169 15.51 6.12 11.88
N ILE A 170 14.71 5.52 10.99
CA ILE A 170 15.22 4.59 9.97
C ILE A 170 16.07 5.34 8.97
N PHE A 171 15.63 6.52 8.52
CA PHE A 171 16.43 7.35 7.62
C PHE A 171 17.74 7.82 8.28
N ASP A 172 17.67 8.22 9.54
CA ASP A 172 18.84 8.73 10.29
C ASP A 172 19.90 7.65 10.57
N ASN A 173 19.51 6.37 10.63
CA ASN A 173 20.38 5.26 11.04
C ASN A 173 20.58 4.20 9.94
N CYS A 174 20.10 4.46 8.72
CA CYS A 174 20.24 3.51 7.61
C CYS A 174 21.70 3.48 7.12
N CYS A 175 22.18 2.29 6.77
CA CYS A 175 23.49 2.15 6.13
C CYS A 175 23.49 2.86 4.76
N ASN A 176 24.57 3.59 4.46
CA ASN A 176 24.72 4.41 3.25
C ASN A 176 23.83 5.68 3.22
N ASP A 177 23.46 6.20 4.39
CA ASP A 177 22.86 7.52 4.66
C ASP A 177 21.94 8.04 3.53
N PRO A 178 20.62 7.79 3.60
CA PRO A 178 19.70 8.26 2.58
C PRO A 178 19.78 9.78 2.40
N ILE A 179 19.90 10.22 1.15
CA ILE A 179 19.86 11.62 0.73
C ILE A 179 18.63 11.90 -0.13
N TYR A 180 18.13 13.13 -0.01
CA TYR A 180 17.05 13.69 -0.81
C TYR A 180 17.51 15.06 -1.35
N GLN A 181 17.48 15.23 -2.67
CA GLN A 181 17.97 16.45 -3.35
C GLN A 181 19.38 16.89 -2.90
N GLY A 182 20.29 15.92 -2.70
CA GLY A 182 21.68 16.18 -2.32
C GLY A 182 21.93 16.48 -0.84
N ASN A 183 20.89 16.48 -0.01
CA ASN A 183 21.00 16.69 1.45
C ASN A 183 20.56 15.43 2.20
N PRO A 184 20.91 15.27 3.50
CA PRO A 184 20.36 14.19 4.32
C PRO A 184 18.83 14.15 4.22
N ALA A 185 18.26 12.94 4.08
CA ALA A 185 16.84 12.75 3.90
C ALA A 185 16.06 13.05 5.19
N VAL A 186 15.64 14.31 5.33
CA VAL A 186 14.76 14.76 6.40
C VAL A 186 13.32 14.74 5.88
N LEU A 187 12.47 13.88 6.44
CA LEU A 187 11.08 13.70 6.01
C LEU A 187 10.28 15.02 6.06
N ALA A 188 10.55 15.88 7.04
CA ALA A 188 9.91 17.20 7.14
C ALA A 188 10.13 18.07 5.88
N ASN A 189 11.32 18.00 5.28
CA ASN A 189 11.62 18.73 4.04
C ASN A 189 10.86 18.14 2.86
N ILE A 190 10.76 16.81 2.79
CA ILE A 190 10.00 16.12 1.76
C ILE A 190 8.51 16.50 1.83
N TYR A 191 7.92 16.61 3.03
CA TYR A 191 6.53 17.04 3.18
C TYR A 191 6.30 18.48 2.72
N LEU A 192 7.25 19.38 2.97
CA LEU A 192 7.18 20.74 2.48
C LEU A 192 7.21 20.76 0.95
N ASP A 193 8.11 20.01 0.32
CA ASP A 193 8.18 19.90 -1.15
C ASP A 193 6.89 19.31 -1.73
N MET A 194 6.34 18.26 -1.10
CA MET A 194 5.04 17.69 -1.45
C MET A 194 3.93 18.74 -1.39
N ALA A 195 3.86 19.52 -0.31
CA ALA A 195 2.88 20.58 -0.16
C ALA A 195 3.09 21.71 -1.19
N HIS A 196 4.34 22.07 -1.51
CA HIS A 196 4.67 23.07 -2.53
C HIS A 196 4.21 22.65 -3.94
N ALA A 197 4.27 21.36 -4.26
CA ALA A 197 3.89 20.83 -5.57
C ALA A 197 2.39 20.49 -5.72
N ILE A 198 1.57 20.69 -4.68
CA ILE A 198 0.13 20.40 -4.73
C ILE A 198 -0.58 21.23 -5.81
N CYS A 199 -0.25 22.52 -5.92
CA CYS A 199 -0.87 23.43 -6.89
C CYS A 199 -0.58 23.08 -8.36
N SER A 200 0.44 22.26 -8.63
CA SER A 200 0.78 21.78 -9.97
C SER A 200 0.34 20.34 -10.22
N ASP A 201 -0.32 19.69 -9.26
CA ASP A 201 -0.76 18.31 -9.39
C ASP A 201 -2.10 18.21 -10.15
N LEU A 202 -2.01 17.94 -11.45
CA LEU A 202 -3.18 17.82 -12.32
C LEU A 202 -4.10 16.66 -11.92
N ASP A 203 -3.56 15.54 -11.43
CA ASP A 203 -4.38 14.38 -11.04
C ASP A 203 -5.18 14.70 -9.77
N LEU A 204 -4.57 15.41 -8.81
CA LEU A 204 -5.26 15.92 -7.63
C LEU A 204 -6.35 16.94 -8.01
N GLN A 205 -6.04 17.89 -8.90
CA GLN A 205 -7.01 18.87 -9.39
C GLN A 205 -8.22 18.21 -10.05
N ASN A 206 -8.00 17.18 -10.87
CA ASN A 206 -9.06 16.44 -11.54
C ASN A 206 -9.92 15.61 -10.58
N ASN A 207 -9.44 15.34 -9.36
CA ASN A 207 -10.12 14.51 -8.36
C ASN A 207 -10.35 15.27 -7.02
N LEU A 208 -10.35 16.60 -7.07
CA LEU A 208 -10.24 17.47 -5.90
C LEU A 208 -11.31 17.20 -4.84
N GLN A 209 -12.58 17.16 -5.25
CA GLN A 209 -13.70 16.93 -4.33
C GLN A 209 -13.52 15.62 -3.55
N ARG A 210 -13.17 14.53 -4.25
CA ARG A 210 -12.97 13.23 -3.60
C ARG A 210 -11.79 13.27 -2.64
N ALA A 211 -10.67 13.87 -3.06
CA ALA A 211 -9.49 14.01 -2.22
C ALA A 211 -9.79 14.78 -0.93
N PHE A 212 -10.49 15.91 -1.06
CA PHE A 212 -10.85 16.77 0.07
C PHE A 212 -11.93 16.18 0.98
N ASP A 213 -12.90 15.44 0.44
CA ASP A 213 -13.87 14.70 1.25
C ASP A 213 -13.17 13.76 2.24
N ARG A 214 -12.12 13.05 1.80
CA ARG A 214 -11.35 12.09 2.62
C ARG A 214 -10.69 12.73 3.84
N ILE A 215 -10.34 14.01 3.74
CA ILE A 215 -9.57 14.74 4.77
C ILE A 215 -10.37 15.85 5.46
N SER A 216 -11.65 16.02 5.07
CA SER A 216 -12.57 17.05 5.58
C SER A 216 -12.78 17.02 7.10
N TYR A 217 -12.44 15.91 7.75
CA TYR A 217 -12.47 15.78 9.20
C TYR A 217 -11.42 16.65 9.91
N CYS A 218 -10.38 17.10 9.20
CA CYS A 218 -9.24 17.79 9.78
C CYS A 218 -9.52 19.31 9.88
N SER A 219 -10.06 19.73 11.02
CA SER A 219 -10.44 21.13 11.28
C SER A 219 -9.25 22.08 11.15
N GLY A 220 -9.40 23.20 10.44
CA GLY A 220 -8.34 24.21 10.27
C GLY A 220 -7.51 24.03 8.99
N LEU A 221 -7.92 23.13 8.08
CA LEU A 221 -7.45 23.10 6.71
C LEU A 221 -8.54 23.65 5.80
N ASP A 222 -8.16 24.54 4.89
CA ASP A 222 -9.08 25.08 3.89
C ASP A 222 -9.14 24.14 2.70
N CYS A 223 -10.22 23.34 2.63
CA CYS A 223 -10.44 22.38 1.56
C CYS A 223 -11.39 22.92 0.47
N THR A 224 -11.39 24.23 0.22
CA THR A 224 -12.23 24.83 -0.85
C THR A 224 -11.53 24.78 -2.22
N GLU A 225 -10.25 25.11 -2.26
CA GLU A 225 -9.41 25.10 -3.45
C GLU A 225 -7.98 24.65 -3.12
N VAL A 226 -7.25 24.23 -4.15
CA VAL A 226 -5.90 23.64 -4.01
C VAL A 226 -4.90 24.64 -3.38
N GLN A 227 -5.01 25.91 -3.76
CA GLN A 227 -4.15 26.99 -3.27
C GLN A 227 -4.42 27.31 -1.79
N ALA A 228 -5.69 27.39 -1.41
CA ALA A 228 -6.11 27.60 -0.03
C ALA A 228 -5.72 26.42 0.86
N PHE A 229 -5.86 25.19 0.36
CA PHE A 229 -5.38 23.99 1.04
C PHE A 229 -3.86 24.05 1.26
N GLN A 230 -3.09 24.35 0.21
CA GLN A 230 -1.64 24.48 0.31
C GLN A 230 -1.24 25.52 1.38
N ALA A 231 -1.85 26.70 1.35
CA ALA A 231 -1.53 27.79 2.28
C ALA A 231 -1.85 27.39 3.73
N SER A 232 -3.08 26.94 3.99
CA SER A 232 -3.54 26.53 5.32
C SER A 232 -2.78 25.31 5.85
N TRP A 233 -2.44 24.35 4.99
CA TRP A 233 -1.63 23.18 5.37
C TRP A 233 -0.23 23.59 5.83
N LYS A 234 0.45 24.45 5.07
CA LYS A 234 1.80 24.94 5.41
C LYS A 234 1.81 25.73 6.71
N GLU A 235 0.86 26.64 6.87
CA GLU A 235 0.69 27.42 8.09
C GLU A 235 0.53 26.49 9.30
N ARG A 236 -0.38 25.51 9.20
CA ARG A 236 -0.62 24.55 10.28
C ARG A 236 0.59 23.66 10.56
N PHE A 237 1.30 23.20 9.53
CA PHE A 237 2.47 22.33 9.69
C PHE A 237 3.64 23.06 10.35
N GLN A 238 3.90 24.30 9.95
CA GLN A 238 5.00 25.12 10.47
C GLN A 238 4.72 25.65 11.88
N ASN A 239 3.44 25.95 12.19
CA ASN A 239 3.02 26.49 13.48
C ASN A 239 2.38 25.43 14.39
N ALA A 240 2.61 24.13 14.13
CA ALA A 240 2.03 23.06 14.92
C ALA A 240 2.45 23.16 16.40
N VAL A 241 1.46 23.25 17.29
CA VAL A 241 1.67 23.39 18.75
C VAL A 241 2.25 22.14 19.40
N ASP A 242 2.04 20.98 18.77
CA ASP A 242 2.56 19.69 19.22
C ASP A 242 2.72 18.71 18.04
N GLU A 243 3.38 17.59 18.30
CA GLU A 243 3.61 16.52 17.33
C GLU A 243 2.31 15.83 16.89
N THR A 244 1.23 15.86 17.69
CA THR A 244 -0.05 15.25 17.28
C THR A 244 -0.68 16.04 16.14
N HIS A 245 -0.74 17.37 16.25
CA HIS A 245 -1.26 18.24 15.20
C HIS A 245 -0.40 18.22 13.95
N LYS A 246 0.94 18.16 14.12
CA LYS A 246 1.88 18.01 13.02
C LYS A 246 1.69 16.70 12.27
N ASN A 247 1.60 15.59 13.00
CA ASN A 247 1.38 14.26 12.43
C ASN A 247 0.01 14.14 11.74
N GLN A 248 -1.03 14.82 12.23
CA GLN A 248 -2.31 14.91 11.53
C GLN A 248 -2.19 15.67 10.19
N SER A 249 -1.45 16.78 10.15
CA SER A 249 -1.17 17.48 8.88
C SER A 249 -0.44 16.57 7.91
N ILE A 250 0.59 15.85 8.36
CA ILE A 250 1.35 14.90 7.53
C ILE A 250 0.42 13.79 7.01
N ALA A 251 -0.40 13.18 7.87
CA ALA A 251 -1.33 12.13 7.47
C ALA A 251 -2.30 12.60 6.39
N VAL A 252 -2.88 13.79 6.54
CA VAL A 252 -3.76 14.40 5.54
C VAL A 252 -3.05 14.60 4.21
N LEU A 253 -1.82 15.12 4.21
CA LEU A 253 -1.01 15.28 2.99
C LEU A 253 -0.77 13.93 2.30
N LEU A 254 -0.35 12.92 3.06
CA LEU A 254 -0.08 11.57 2.57
C LEU A 254 -1.34 10.81 2.13
N THR A 255 -2.55 11.25 2.53
CA THR A 255 -3.82 10.70 2.05
C THR A 255 -4.21 11.24 0.67
N ILE A 256 -3.71 12.40 0.23
CA ILE A 256 -4.14 13.04 -1.03
C ILE A 256 -3.02 13.28 -2.05
N LYS A 257 -1.76 13.41 -1.61
CA LYS A 257 -0.63 13.72 -2.48
C LYS A 257 0.23 12.49 -2.70
N LYS A 258 0.36 12.08 -3.97
CA LYS A 258 1.20 10.94 -4.35
C LYS A 258 2.64 11.16 -3.91
N ALA A 259 3.17 10.22 -3.13
CA ALA A 259 4.51 10.19 -2.56
C ALA A 259 5.55 9.54 -3.49
N LYS A 260 5.12 8.88 -4.58
CA LYS A 260 5.97 8.02 -5.41
C LYS A 260 7.18 8.76 -6.01
N ASP A 261 6.95 9.97 -6.52
CA ASP A 261 8.01 10.78 -7.12
C ASP A 261 9.02 11.29 -6.10
N TYR A 262 8.59 11.49 -4.85
CA TYR A 262 9.44 11.91 -3.73
C TYR A 262 10.26 10.73 -3.23
N TRP A 263 9.63 9.56 -3.11
CA TRP A 263 10.31 8.31 -2.79
C TRP A 263 11.41 7.97 -3.79
N HIS A 264 11.16 8.13 -5.09
CA HIS A 264 12.14 7.86 -6.14
C HIS A 264 13.35 8.83 -6.16
N GLN A 265 13.23 9.99 -5.53
CA GLN A 265 14.33 10.95 -5.39
C GLN A 265 15.26 10.61 -4.22
N ILE A 266 14.89 9.66 -3.35
CA ILE A 266 15.77 9.18 -2.29
C ILE A 266 16.85 8.27 -2.89
N LYS A 267 18.09 8.58 -2.53
CA LYS A 267 19.31 7.92 -3.02
C LYS A 267 20.26 7.63 -1.85
N PRO A 268 21.19 6.67 -1.99
CA PRO A 268 22.26 6.51 -1.01
C PRO A 268 23.26 7.66 -1.09
N PHE A 269 23.91 7.99 0.03
CA PHE A 269 25.07 8.88 0.04
C PHE A 269 26.33 8.17 -0.46
N GLY A 270 27.16 8.90 -1.21
CA GLY A 270 28.48 8.43 -1.66
C GLY A 270 28.43 7.34 -2.73
N ASP A 271 29.52 6.56 -2.80
CA ASP A 271 29.75 5.56 -3.84
C ASP A 271 29.08 4.21 -3.52
N PHE A 272 27.75 4.22 -3.38
CA PHE A 272 27.00 2.97 -3.30
C PHE A 272 27.16 2.19 -4.61
N SER A 273 27.68 0.97 -4.53
CA SER A 273 28.15 0.22 -5.70
C SER A 273 27.06 -0.35 -6.60
N ARG A 274 25.78 -0.05 -6.33
CA ARG A 274 24.61 -0.57 -7.04
C ARG A 274 23.68 0.57 -7.43
N GLU A 275 22.72 0.26 -8.30
CA GLU A 275 21.69 1.19 -8.73
C GLU A 275 20.83 1.70 -7.56
N ASP A 276 20.38 2.97 -7.64
CA ASP A 276 19.55 3.62 -6.61
C ASP A 276 18.26 2.84 -6.28
N TRP A 277 17.71 2.10 -7.25
CA TRP A 277 16.50 1.30 -7.02
C TRP A 277 16.74 0.12 -6.08
N VAL A 278 17.95 -0.46 -6.08
CA VAL A 278 18.33 -1.55 -5.17
C VAL A 278 18.41 -1.01 -3.74
N PHE A 279 18.97 0.19 -3.57
CA PHE A 279 19.00 0.86 -2.28
C PHE A 279 17.58 1.12 -1.74
N ARG A 280 16.69 1.67 -2.57
CA ARG A 280 15.29 1.90 -2.17
C ARG A 280 14.57 0.60 -1.83
N GLU A 281 14.85 -0.50 -2.53
CA GLU A 281 14.29 -1.80 -2.19
C GLU A 281 14.75 -2.24 -0.79
N GLN A 282 16.04 -2.15 -0.48
CA GLN A 282 16.56 -2.47 0.85
C GLN A 282 15.93 -1.59 1.94
N LEU A 283 15.84 -0.28 1.70
CA LEU A 283 15.19 0.65 2.63
C LEU A 283 13.72 0.31 2.83
N SER A 284 12.98 -0.06 1.77
CA SER A 284 11.58 -0.49 1.88
C SER A 284 11.41 -1.75 2.72
N LEU A 285 12.38 -2.68 2.70
CA LEU A 285 12.36 -3.88 3.53
C LEU A 285 12.62 -3.55 5.01
N GLU A 286 13.53 -2.62 5.31
CA GLU A 286 13.72 -2.14 6.69
C GLU A 286 12.48 -1.41 7.21
N ILE A 287 11.82 -0.60 6.38
CA ILE A 287 10.53 0.00 6.71
C ILE A 287 9.46 -1.08 6.94
N GLY A 288 9.44 -2.14 6.13
CA GLY A 288 8.55 -3.28 6.33
C GLY A 288 8.78 -3.97 7.68
N ARG A 289 10.05 -4.17 8.06
CA ARG A 289 10.41 -4.70 9.38
C ARG A 289 9.95 -3.79 10.50
N PHE A 290 10.08 -2.47 10.35
CA PHE A 290 9.54 -1.53 11.33
C PHE A 290 8.04 -1.76 11.55
N TYR A 291 7.25 -1.90 10.49
CA TYR A 291 5.82 -2.21 10.61
C TYR A 291 5.55 -3.57 11.24
N SER A 292 6.39 -4.59 11.00
CA SER A 292 6.25 -5.92 11.63
C SER A 292 6.39 -5.90 13.16
N GLU A 293 7.00 -4.85 13.71
CA GLU A 293 7.27 -4.67 15.14
C GLU A 293 6.29 -3.72 15.83
N GLN A 294 5.46 -2.99 15.06
CA GLN A 294 4.51 -2.03 15.63
C GLN A 294 3.31 -2.72 16.29
N SER A 295 2.65 -1.99 17.20
CA SER A 295 1.35 -2.38 17.74
C SER A 295 0.31 -2.47 16.62
N SER A 296 -0.59 -3.45 16.74
CA SER A 296 -1.75 -3.59 15.86
C SER A 296 -2.92 -2.70 16.30
N ASP A 297 -2.63 -1.46 16.66
CA ASP A 297 -3.63 -0.45 16.99
C ASP A 297 -4.27 0.15 15.72
N VAL A 298 -5.44 0.76 15.85
CA VAL A 298 -6.23 1.27 14.71
C VAL A 298 -5.55 2.40 13.92
N LYS A 299 -4.53 3.07 14.47
CA LYS A 299 -3.75 4.10 13.78
C LYS A 299 -2.66 3.48 12.90
N SER A 300 -2.32 2.22 13.15
CA SER A 300 -1.28 1.47 12.47
C SER A 300 -1.88 0.60 11.36
N HIS A 301 -2.23 1.19 10.21
CA HIS A 301 -3.00 0.54 9.14
C HIS A 301 -2.45 -0.84 8.72
N ILE A 302 -1.14 -0.94 8.43
CA ILE A 302 -0.50 -2.18 7.98
C ILE A 302 -0.47 -3.23 9.12
N PRO A 303 0.03 -2.94 10.33
CA PRO A 303 -0.05 -3.86 11.46
C PRO A 303 -1.48 -4.33 11.77
N PHE A 304 -2.46 -3.42 11.67
CA PHE A 304 -3.86 -3.73 11.91
C PHE A 304 -4.43 -4.68 10.84
N PHE A 305 -4.08 -4.48 9.57
CA PHE A 305 -4.42 -5.45 8.52
C PHE A 305 -3.94 -6.87 8.86
N PHE A 306 -2.70 -7.02 9.33
CA PHE A 306 -2.18 -8.33 9.74
C PHE A 306 -2.88 -8.92 10.97
N LYS A 307 -3.29 -8.08 11.93
CA LYS A 307 -4.14 -8.52 13.05
C LYS A 307 -5.44 -9.15 12.53
N ILE A 308 -6.10 -8.48 11.58
CA ILE A 308 -7.34 -8.99 10.98
C ILE A 308 -7.10 -10.28 10.20
N LEU A 309 -6.04 -10.37 9.39
CA LEU A 309 -5.71 -11.62 8.70
C LEU A 309 -5.51 -12.78 9.68
N TYR A 310 -4.87 -12.52 10.82
CA TYR A 310 -4.58 -13.56 11.81
C TYR A 310 -5.84 -14.21 12.42
N GLU A 311 -6.99 -13.52 12.39
CA GLU A 311 -8.28 -14.09 12.82
C GLU A 311 -8.74 -15.27 11.94
N PHE A 312 -8.12 -15.48 10.77
CA PHE A 312 -8.46 -16.50 9.78
C PHE A 312 -7.46 -17.68 9.70
N VAL A 313 -6.55 -17.83 10.68
CA VAL A 313 -5.47 -18.84 10.69
C VAL A 313 -5.91 -20.22 11.17
#